data_AF-A0A9D9PZV0-F1
#
_entry.id   AF-A0A9D9PZV0-F1
#
_cell.length_a   1.000
_cell.length_b   1.000
_cell.length_c   1.000
_cell.angle_alpha   90.00
_cell.angle_beta   90.00
_cell.angle_gamma   90.00
#
_symmetry.space_group_name_H-M   'P 1'
#
loop_
_entity.id
_entity.type
_entity.pdbx_description
1 polymer ?
#
loop_
_entity_poly.entity_id
_entity_poly.type
_entity_poly.pdbx_seq_one_letter_code
_entity_poly.pdbx_strand_id
1 'polypeptide(L)'
;GKCPAPVTDEFKKKIIGDDEIIDYRPADKIAPEIESLRQRVAPYSEQDEDLLSLALFEQVAIKFFDWRKQQKYGLDSNADAKNGIHAI
;
A
#
# COMPACT_ATOMS: atom_id res chain seq x y z
N GLY A 1 -0.61 -6.09 19.17
CA GLY A 1 -1.41 -5.31 20.15
C GLY A 1 -1.74 -6.20 21.33
N LYS A 2 -2.21 -5.65 22.45
CA LYS A 2 -2.50 -6.44 23.66
C LYS A 2 -3.83 -7.18 23.53
N CYS A 3 -3.82 -8.51 23.68
CA CYS A 3 -5.05 -9.31 23.69
C CYS A 3 -5.92 -8.92 24.91
N PRO A 4 -7.25 -8.85 24.75
CA PRO A 4 -8.16 -8.50 25.85
C PRO A 4 -8.25 -9.61 26.91
N ALA A 5 -7.96 -10.86 26.55
CA ALA A 5 -7.89 -12.00 27.46
C ALA A 5 -6.45 -12.53 27.57
N PRO A 6 -6.04 -13.05 28.74
CA PRO A 6 -4.74 -13.68 28.90
C PRO A 6 -4.66 -14.95 28.05
N VAL A 7 -3.63 -15.04 27.22
CA VAL A 7 -3.31 -16.23 26.43
C VAL A 7 -2.26 -17.04 27.20
N THR A 8 -2.43 -18.36 27.28
CA THR A 8 -1.47 -19.25 27.94
C THR A 8 -0.15 -19.31 27.18
N ASP A 9 0.97 -19.41 27.90
CA ASP A 9 2.29 -19.35 27.29
C ASP A 9 2.59 -20.57 26.42
N GLU A 10 2.01 -21.73 26.74
CA GLU A 10 2.06 -22.94 25.89
C GLU A 10 1.42 -22.69 24.51
N PHE A 11 0.29 -21.98 24.48
CA PHE A 11 -0.43 -21.68 23.25
C PHE A 11 0.31 -20.63 22.41
N LYS A 12 0.91 -19.63 23.05
CA LYS A 12 1.77 -18.65 22.37
C LYS A 12 2.98 -19.33 21.73
N LYS A 13 3.68 -20.19 22.49
CA LYS A 13 4.86 -20.92 22.02
C LYS A 13 4.54 -21.86 20.85
N LYS A 14 3.33 -22.44 20.83
CA LYS A 14 2.88 -23.29 19.71
C LYS A 14 2.64 -22.50 18.41
N ILE A 15 2.22 -21.24 18.49
CA ILE A 15 1.90 -20.41 17.31
C ILE A 15 3.13 -19.65 16.81
N ILE A 16 3.88 -19.06 17.74
CA ILE A 16 4.95 -18.09 17.46
C ILE A 16 6.34 -18.77 17.54
N GLY A 17 6.42 -19.97 18.12
CA GLY A 17 7.70 -20.67 18.31
C GLY A 17 8.55 -19.96 19.37
N ASP A 18 9.79 -19.65 19.01
CA ASP A 18 10.76 -18.94 19.88
C ASP A 18 10.92 -17.46 19.50
N ASP A 19 10.04 -16.90 18.64
CA ASP A 19 10.07 -15.48 18.27
C ASP A 19 9.67 -14.57 19.46
N GLU A 20 10.27 -13.37 19.51
CA GLU A 20 10.04 -12.42 20.59
C GLU A 20 8.62 -11.83 20.57
N ILE A 21 8.00 -11.82 21.75
CA ILE A 21 6.69 -11.19 21.95
C ILE A 21 6.91 -9.71 22.28
N ILE A 22 6.41 -8.84 21.42
CA ILE A 22 6.45 -7.39 21.63
C ILE A 22 5.40 -6.95 22.66
N ASP A 23 5.79 -6.09 23.61
CA ASP A 23 4.93 -5.53 24.66
C ASP A 23 4.60 -4.04 24.45
N TYR A 24 5.32 -3.37 23.55
CA TYR A 24 5.12 -1.98 23.17
C TYR A 24 4.13 -1.83 22.00
N ARG A 25 3.72 -0.58 21.70
CA ARG A 25 2.83 -0.27 20.58
C ARG A 25 3.60 -0.47 19.26
N PRO A 26 3.15 -1.35 18.34
CA PRO A 26 3.92 -1.69 17.13
C PRO A 26 4.29 -0.48 16.26
N ALA A 27 3.42 0.54 16.23
CA ALA A 27 3.65 1.76 15.45
C ALA A 27 4.81 2.63 16.00
N ASP A 28 5.31 2.38 17.20
CA ASP A 28 6.42 3.15 17.78
C ASP A 28 7.76 2.80 17.10
N LYS A 29 7.87 1.63 16.45
CA LYS A 29 9.04 1.24 15.65
C LYS A 29 8.94 1.64 14.18
N ILE A 30 7.80 2.20 13.74
CA ILE A 30 7.57 2.58 12.36
C ILE A 30 7.99 4.05 12.21
N ALA A 31 8.93 4.31 11.31
CA ALA A 31 9.36 5.69 11.01
C ALA A 31 8.26 6.45 10.23
N PRO A 32 8.25 7.79 10.28
CA PRO A 32 7.33 8.57 9.45
C PRO A 32 7.60 8.35 7.95
N GLU A 33 6.63 7.78 7.22
CA GLU A 33 6.78 7.43 5.80
C GLU A 33 6.14 8.45 4.84
N ILE A 34 5.48 9.48 5.35
CA ILE A 34 4.67 10.40 4.53
C ILE A 34 5.49 11.08 3.42
N GLU A 35 6.72 11.52 3.72
CA GLU A 35 7.55 12.21 2.72
C GLU A 35 7.98 11.28 1.58
N SER A 36 8.35 10.04 1.91
CA SER A 36 8.66 9.00 0.92
C SER A 36 7.45 8.70 0.04
N LEU A 37 6.27 8.57 0.66
CA LEU A 37 5.01 8.32 -0.05
C LEU A 37 4.62 9.48 -0.97
N ARG A 38 4.88 10.75 -0.59
CA ARG A 38 4.68 11.92 -1.48
C ARG A 38 5.50 11.81 -2.75
N GLN A 39 6.77 11.42 -2.65
CA GLN A 39 7.64 11.25 -3.82
C GLN A 39 7.16 10.12 -4.73
N ARG A 40 6.67 9.03 -4.14
CA ARG A 40 6.18 7.85 -4.89
C ARG A 40 4.83 8.10 -5.57
N VAL A 41 3.94 8.89 -4.96
CA VAL A 41 2.63 9.22 -5.53
C VAL A 41 2.68 10.37 -6.52
N ALA A 42 3.72 11.23 -6.48
CA ALA A 42 3.87 12.39 -7.36
C ALA A 42 3.53 12.15 -8.87
N PRO A 43 3.95 11.04 -9.52
CA PRO A 43 3.58 10.79 -10.93
C PRO A 43 2.10 10.42 -11.16
N TYR A 44 1.36 10.08 -10.11
CA TYR A 44 -0.04 9.60 -10.15
C TYR A 44 -1.02 10.50 -9.39
N SER A 45 -0.50 11.42 -8.57
CA SER A 45 -1.26 12.25 -7.63
C SER A 45 -2.13 13.25 -8.38
N GLU A 46 -3.45 13.06 -8.30
CA GLU A 46 -4.42 14.09 -8.70
C GLU A 46 -5.05 14.77 -7.48
N GLN A 47 -5.13 14.04 -6.35
CA GLN A 47 -5.71 14.52 -5.09
C GLN A 47 -4.84 14.10 -3.89
N ASP A 48 -4.96 14.81 -2.75
CA ASP A 48 -4.20 14.49 -1.52
C ASP A 48 -4.58 13.10 -0.96
N GLU A 49 -5.79 12.62 -1.22
CA GLU A 49 -6.29 11.30 -0.81
C GLU A 49 -5.62 10.14 -1.57
N ASP A 50 -5.04 10.40 -2.76
CA ASP A 50 -4.29 9.37 -3.50
C ASP A 50 -3.04 8.93 -2.71
N LEU A 51 -2.45 9.83 -1.93
CA LEU A 51 -1.35 9.50 -1.02
C LEU A 51 -1.78 8.50 0.06
N LEU A 52 -2.98 8.68 0.63
CA LEU A 52 -3.52 7.76 1.62
C LEU A 52 -3.85 6.39 1.00
N SER A 53 -4.34 6.39 -0.24
CA SER A 53 -4.63 5.16 -0.98
C SER A 53 -3.36 4.35 -1.26
N LEU A 54 -2.27 5.03 -1.65
CA LEU A 54 -0.96 4.40 -1.82
C LEU A 54 -0.39 3.89 -0.49
N ALA A 55 -0.56 4.64 0.60
CA ALA A 55 -0.09 4.26 1.93
C ALA A 55 -0.78 2.99 2.46
N LEU A 56 -2.08 2.84 2.22
CA LEU A 56 -2.87 1.71 2.70
C LEU A 56 -2.72 0.47 1.81
N PHE A 57 -2.71 0.65 0.48
CA PHE A 57 -2.79 -0.44 -0.49
C PHE A 57 -1.93 -0.21 -1.74
N GLU A 58 -0.62 -0.16 -1.56
CA GLU A 58 0.34 0.17 -2.63
C GLU A 58 0.06 -0.55 -3.98
N GLN A 59 -0.05 -1.88 -3.95
CA GLN A 59 -0.23 -2.68 -5.18
C GLN A 59 -1.57 -2.45 -5.87
N VAL A 60 -2.62 -2.15 -5.11
CA VAL A 60 -3.97 -1.92 -5.64
C VAL A 60 -4.11 -0.47 -6.12
N ALA A 61 -3.53 0.47 -5.38
CA ALA A 61 -3.52 1.89 -5.71
C ALA A 61 -2.81 2.18 -7.03
N ILE A 62 -1.62 1.59 -7.27
CA ILE A 62 -0.89 1.77 -8.53
C ILE A 62 -1.75 1.32 -9.73
N LYS A 63 -2.36 0.13 -9.64
CA LYS A 63 -3.25 -0.39 -10.69
C LYS A 63 -4.46 0.50 -10.92
N PHE A 64 -5.03 1.05 -9.85
CA PHE A 64 -6.15 1.98 -9.92
C PHE A 64 -5.75 3.30 -10.59
N PHE A 65 -4.58 3.85 -10.26
CA PHE A 65 -4.09 5.07 -10.88
C PHE A 65 -3.82 4.90 -12.38
N ASP A 66 -3.25 3.77 -12.77
CA ASP A 66 -3.04 3.44 -14.18
C ASP A 66 -4.37 3.28 -14.93
N TRP A 67 -5.35 2.58 -14.35
CA TRP A 67 -6.69 2.45 -14.93
C TRP A 67 -7.40 3.80 -15.04
N ARG A 68 -7.36 4.64 -14.00
CA ARG A 68 -7.94 5.99 -13.99
C ARG A 68 -7.32 6.86 -15.09
N LYS A 69 -6.01 6.77 -15.26
CA LYS A 69 -5.27 7.45 -16.33
C LYS A 69 -5.71 6.95 -17.71
N GLN A 70 -5.81 5.64 -17.90
CA GLN A 70 -6.26 5.05 -19.17
C GLN A 70 -7.68 5.49 -19.54
N GLN A 71 -8.61 5.50 -18.60
CA GLN A 71 -9.99 5.98 -18.83
C GLN A 71 -10.04 7.47 -19.17
N LYS A 72 -9.26 8.30 -18.49
CA LYS A 72 -9.22 9.76 -18.71
C LYS A 72 -8.65 10.13 -20.08
N TYR A 73 -7.66 9.38 -20.57
CA TYR A 73 -7.00 9.63 -21.85
C TYR A 73 -7.52 8.74 -22.99
N GLY A 74 -8.55 7.92 -22.76
CA GLY A 74 -9.12 7.01 -23.76
C GLY A 74 -8.12 5.97 -24.30
N LEU A 75 -7.15 5.58 -23.49
CA LEU A 75 -6.11 4.62 -23.86
C LEU A 75 -6.66 3.20 -23.69
N ASP A 76 -6.93 2.50 -24.79
CA ASP A 76 -7.30 1.09 -24.73
C ASP A 76 -6.14 0.23 -24.21
N SER A 77 -6.46 -0.92 -23.63
CA SER A 77 -5.57 -1.89 -22.98
C SER A 77 -4.46 -2.42 -23.90
N ASN A 78 -4.61 -2.26 -25.22
CA ASN A 78 -3.66 -2.63 -26.27
C ASN A 78 -2.84 -1.45 -26.83
N ALA A 79 -2.90 -0.27 -26.21
CA ALA A 79 -2.19 0.91 -26.68
C ALA A 79 -0.69 0.84 -26.34
N ASP A 80 0.14 0.57 -27.35
CA ASP A 80 1.59 0.66 -27.26
C ASP A 80 2.02 2.13 -27.10
N ALA A 81 2.29 2.55 -25.86
CA ALA A 81 2.73 3.91 -25.53
C ALA A 81 4.04 4.32 -26.24
N LYS A 82 4.88 3.36 -26.67
CA LYS A 82 6.12 3.62 -27.43
C LYS A 82 5.88 4.00 -28.89
N ASN A 83 4.77 3.57 -29.48
CA ASN A 83 4.50 3.77 -30.91
C ASN A 83 3.43 4.84 -31.18
N GLY A 84 2.85 5.45 -30.13
CA GLY A 84 1.85 6.52 -30.27
C GLY A 84 0.54 6.07 -30.94
N ILE A 85 0.28 4.75 -30.97
CA ILE A 85 -0.93 4.19 -31.58
C ILE A 85 -2.01 4.14 -30.50
N HIS A 86 -2.99 5.01 -30.62
CA HIS A 86 -4.27 4.92 -29.90
C HIS A 86 -5.29 4.43 -30.92
N ALA A 87 -5.74 3.18 -30.77
CA ALA A 87 -6.87 2.69 -31.57
C ALA A 87 -8.13 3.41 -31.06
N ILE A 88 -8.83 4.06 -31.99
CA ILE A 88 -10.06 4.84 -31.78
C ILE A 88 -11.20 3.90 -31.33
#